data_AF-A0A5J5K845-F1
#
_entry.id   AF-A0A5J5K845-F1
#
_cell.length_a   1.000
_cell.length_b   1.000
_cell.length_c   1.000
_cell.angle_alpha   90.00
_cell.angle_beta   90.00
_cell.angle_gamma   90.00
#
_symmetry.space_group_name_H-M   'P 1'
#
loop_
_entity.id
_entity.type
_entity.pdbx_description
1 polymer ?
#
loop_
_entity_poly.entity_id
_entity_poly.type
_entity_poly.pdbx_seq_one_letter_code
_entity_poly.pdbx_strand_id
1 'polypeptide(L)'
;MLAALKSRDIGAVFRFVRQYGGLSQTAIGSLTGYSQGKISAIMSGSQQVTALEVFERIADGLHRPDQARMALGLAPRDPAAAAIPRQEPRPSRSAAYRRSRPTRRGRDRSATS
;
A
#
# COMPACT_ATOMS: atom_id res chain seq x y z
N MET A 1 3.88 11.53 -5.86
CA MET A 1 4.72 10.46 -5.27
C MET A 1 4.14 9.05 -5.49
N LEU A 2 2.93 8.71 -5.03
CA LEU A 2 2.41 7.32 -5.12
C LEU A 2 2.38 6.76 -6.55
N ALA A 3 1.98 7.56 -7.55
CA ALA A 3 1.99 7.15 -8.95
C ALA A 3 3.41 6.80 -9.45
N ALA A 4 4.42 7.60 -9.07
CA ALA A 4 5.82 7.36 -9.41
C ALA A 4 6.37 6.07 -8.77
N LEU A 5 5.95 5.76 -7.53
CA LEU A 5 6.31 4.50 -6.88
C LEU A 5 5.70 3.31 -7.64
N LYS A 6 4.40 3.39 -7.99
CA LYS A 6 3.70 2.34 -8.74
C LYS A 6 4.28 2.12 -10.15
N SER A 7 4.70 3.19 -10.82
CA SER A 7 5.32 3.13 -12.14
C SER A 7 6.83 2.86 -12.09
N ARG A 8 7.41 2.70 -10.89
CA ARG A 8 8.87 2.54 -10.68
C ARG A 8 9.71 3.64 -11.31
N ASP A 9 9.17 4.85 -11.42
CA ASP A 9 9.89 6.02 -11.92
C ASP A 9 10.80 6.59 -10.80
N ILE A 10 12.02 6.04 -10.72
CA ILE A 10 13.00 6.46 -9.72
C ILE A 10 13.45 7.91 -9.91
N GLY A 11 13.49 8.40 -11.14
CA GLY A 11 13.81 9.80 -11.43
C GLY A 11 12.78 10.74 -10.79
N ALA A 12 11.50 10.43 -10.90
CA ALA A 12 10.43 11.15 -10.20
C ALA A 12 10.51 10.98 -8.68
N VAL A 13 10.79 9.77 -8.18
CA VAL A 13 10.96 9.54 -6.73
C VAL A 13 12.09 10.39 -6.16
N PHE A 14 13.27 10.43 -6.80
CA PHE A 14 14.37 11.30 -6.37
C PHE A 14 13.99 12.77 -6.43
N ARG A 15 13.28 13.23 -7.46
CA ARG A 15 12.76 14.61 -7.52
C ARG A 15 11.87 14.94 -6.32
N PHE A 16 10.93 14.06 -5.99
CA PHE A 16 10.07 14.24 -4.82
C PHE A 16 10.88 14.21 -3.50
N VAL A 17 11.86 13.33 -3.38
CA VAL A 17 12.72 13.25 -2.18
C VAL A 17 13.54 14.52 -2.00
N ARG A 18 14.06 15.12 -3.08
CA ARG A 18 14.73 16.42 -3.01
C ARG A 18 13.78 17.53 -2.61
N GLN A 19 12.63 17.61 -3.28
CA GLN A 19 11.67 18.70 -3.11
C GLN A 19 11.05 18.72 -1.71
N TYR A 20 10.67 17.54 -1.19
CA TYR A 20 9.92 17.44 0.07
C TYR A 20 10.78 16.96 1.25
N GLY A 21 11.92 16.32 0.98
CA GLY A 21 12.88 15.89 2.01
C GLY A 21 14.07 16.84 2.18
N GLY A 22 14.21 17.88 1.35
CA GLY A 22 15.31 18.84 1.43
C GLY A 22 16.69 18.25 1.09
N LEU A 23 16.74 17.05 0.49
CA LEU A 23 17.99 16.36 0.21
C LEU A 23 18.64 16.83 -1.10
N SER A 24 19.97 16.93 -1.12
CA SER A 24 20.74 17.14 -2.35
C SER A 24 20.92 15.82 -3.12
N GLN A 25 21.30 15.89 -4.41
CA GLN A 25 21.62 14.67 -5.17
C GLN A 25 22.79 13.91 -4.55
N THR A 26 23.78 14.62 -4.00
CA THR A 26 24.90 14.01 -3.26
C THR A 26 24.42 13.30 -2.00
N ALA A 27 23.54 13.93 -1.22
CA ALA A 27 22.97 13.30 -0.02
C ALA A 27 22.16 12.04 -0.37
N ILE A 28 21.36 12.11 -1.44
CA ILE A 28 20.64 10.93 -1.97
C ILE A 28 21.64 9.86 -2.41
N GLY A 29 22.71 10.23 -3.10
CA GLY A 29 23.78 9.32 -3.48
C GLY A 29 24.38 8.58 -2.29
N SER A 30 24.76 9.32 -1.24
CA SER A 30 25.30 8.75 0.00
C SER A 30 24.34 7.78 0.68
N LEU A 31 23.05 8.13 0.77
CA LEU A 31 22.03 7.26 1.40
C LEU A 31 21.73 6.00 0.57
N THR A 32 21.91 6.07 -0.75
CA THR A 32 21.57 4.99 -1.68
C THR A 32 22.78 4.21 -2.20
N GLY A 33 24.00 4.58 -1.77
CA GLY A 33 25.24 3.96 -2.23
C GLY A 33 25.59 4.25 -3.70
N TYR A 34 25.15 5.40 -4.23
CA TYR A 34 25.42 5.83 -5.61
C TYR A 34 26.21 7.13 -5.67
N SER A 35 26.96 7.32 -6.76
CA SER A 35 27.58 8.61 -7.05
C SER A 35 26.52 9.66 -7.39
N GLN A 36 26.82 10.92 -7.11
CA GLN A 36 25.94 12.03 -7.49
C GLN A 36 25.69 12.06 -9.01
N GLY A 37 26.70 11.74 -9.83
CA GLY A 37 26.54 11.63 -11.29
C GLY A 37 25.52 10.56 -11.71
N LYS A 38 25.51 9.40 -11.03
CA LYS A 38 24.50 8.36 -11.25
C LYS A 38 23.10 8.82 -10.85
N ILE A 39 22.96 9.52 -9.73
CA ILE A 39 21.68 10.14 -9.33
C ILE A 39 21.20 11.13 -10.39
N SER A 40 22.10 11.97 -10.90
CA SER A 40 21.79 12.96 -11.94
C SER A 40 21.30 12.28 -13.24
N ALA A 41 22.01 11.25 -13.71
CA ALA A 41 21.63 10.48 -14.90
C ALA A 41 20.26 9.79 -14.78
N ILE A 42 19.94 9.29 -13.58
CA ILE A 42 18.62 8.70 -13.31
C ILE A 42 17.53 9.78 -13.31
N MET A 43 17.80 10.93 -12.70
CA MET A 43 16.85 12.05 -12.64
C MET A 43 16.58 12.69 -14.01
N SER A 44 17.57 12.72 -14.90
CA SER A 44 17.42 13.22 -16.28
C SER A 44 16.79 12.19 -17.22
N GLY A 45 16.68 10.93 -16.80
CA GLY A 45 16.16 9.83 -17.62
C GLY A 45 17.20 9.24 -18.58
N SER A 46 18.46 9.66 -18.52
CA SER A 46 19.52 9.06 -19.35
C SER A 46 19.93 7.66 -18.87
N GLN A 47 19.57 7.29 -17.63
CA GLN A 47 19.76 5.93 -17.11
C GLN A 47 18.51 5.45 -16.38
N GLN A 48 18.02 4.27 -16.76
CA GLN A 48 16.90 3.59 -16.10
C GLN A 48 17.39 2.71 -14.94
N VAL A 49 16.59 2.62 -13.88
CA VAL A 49 16.81 1.68 -12.77
C VAL A 49 15.85 0.50 -12.95
N THR A 50 16.40 -0.69 -13.18
CA THR A 50 15.59 -1.89 -13.46
C THR A 50 15.72 -2.98 -12.40
N ALA A 51 16.82 -3.01 -11.64
CA ALA A 51 17.09 -4.07 -10.67
C ALA A 51 16.34 -3.87 -9.35
N LEU A 52 15.67 -4.92 -8.87
CA LEU A 52 14.86 -4.92 -7.64
C LEU A 52 15.67 -4.50 -6.40
N GLU A 53 16.90 -5.00 -6.30
CA GLU A 53 17.86 -4.67 -5.23
C GLU A 53 18.12 -3.16 -5.10
N VAL A 54 18.02 -2.41 -6.21
CA VAL A 54 18.19 -0.96 -6.22
C VAL A 54 17.00 -0.28 -5.56
N PHE A 55 15.79 -0.78 -5.79
CA PHE A 55 14.59 -0.25 -5.14
C PHE A 55 14.65 -0.50 -3.62
N GLU A 56 15.13 -1.67 -3.19
CA GLU A 56 15.33 -1.98 -1.77
C GLU A 56 16.33 -1.04 -1.12
N ARG A 57 17.52 -0.87 -1.70
CA ARG A 57 18.54 0.04 -1.18
C ARG A 57 18.06 1.50 -1.11
N ILE A 58 17.27 1.94 -2.10
CA ILE A 58 16.68 3.29 -2.09
C ILE A 58 15.62 3.40 -0.99
N ALA A 59 14.73 2.43 -0.87
CA ALA A 59 13.69 2.43 0.16
C ALA A 59 14.29 2.39 1.56
N ASP A 60 15.37 1.62 1.73
CA ASP A 60 16.11 1.50 2.98
C ASP A 60 16.86 2.79 3.33
N GLY A 61 17.66 3.32 2.40
CA GLY A 61 18.42 4.56 2.60
C GLY A 61 17.53 5.78 2.89
N LEU A 62 16.33 5.82 2.32
CA LEU A 62 15.36 6.89 2.52
C LEU A 62 14.35 6.62 3.66
N HIS A 63 14.56 5.56 4.43
CA HIS A 63 13.71 5.15 5.55
C HIS A 63 12.21 5.17 5.18
N ARG A 64 11.87 4.63 4.01
CA ARG A 64 10.50 4.67 3.49
C ARG A 64 9.56 3.82 4.36
N PRO A 65 8.35 4.31 4.66
CA PRO A 65 7.35 3.54 5.38
C PRO A 65 6.86 2.36 4.52
N ASP A 66 6.28 1.35 5.17
CA ASP A 66 5.86 0.10 4.53
C ASP A 66 4.87 0.29 3.38
N GLN A 67 3.97 1.27 3.48
CA GLN A 67 3.07 1.60 2.36
C GLN A 67 3.82 2.00 1.08
N ALA A 68 4.93 2.74 1.21
CA ALA A 68 5.75 3.15 0.08
C ALA A 68 6.59 1.98 -0.46
N ARG A 69 7.07 1.08 0.43
CA ARG A 69 7.73 -0.16 0.03
C ARG A 69 6.79 -1.05 -0.80
N MET A 70 5.58 -1.27 -0.29
CA MET A 70 4.56 -2.04 -1.00
C MET A 70 4.16 -1.40 -2.32
N ALA A 71 4.06 -0.06 -2.40
CA ALA A 71 3.79 0.64 -3.66
C ALA A 71 4.91 0.48 -4.71
N LEU A 72 6.15 0.23 -4.30
CA LEU A 72 7.28 -0.12 -5.19
C LEU A 72 7.30 -1.61 -5.59
N GLY A 73 6.43 -2.43 -4.99
CA GLY A 73 6.45 -3.89 -5.11
C GLY A 73 7.52 -4.56 -4.25
N LEU A 74 7.92 -3.91 -3.15
CA LEU A 74 8.80 -4.48 -2.13
C LEU A 74 7.99 -5.02 -0.96
N ALA A 75 8.54 -6.01 -0.25
CA ALA A 75 7.96 -6.47 1.00
C ALA A 75 8.03 -5.36 2.07
N PRO A 76 7.00 -5.25 2.95
CA PRO A 76 7.09 -4.40 4.13
C PRO A 76 8.14 -4.94 5.09
N ARG A 77 8.67 -4.07 5.95
CA ARG A 77 9.56 -4.47 7.05
C ARG A 77 8.76 -5.03 8.22
N ASP A 78 7.61 -4.43 8.53
CA ASP A 78 6.67 -5.01 9.49
C ASP A 78 5.72 -5.98 8.75
N PRO A 79 5.77 -7.30 9.03
CA PRO A 79 4.84 -8.24 8.44
C PRO A 79 3.37 -7.94 8.79
N ALA A 80 3.10 -7.24 9.90
CA ALA A 80 1.75 -6.80 10.23
C ALA A 80 1.22 -5.74 9.24
N ALA A 81 2.10 -4.98 8.57
CA ALA A 81 1.70 -4.03 7.53
C ALA A 81 1.21 -4.71 6.25
N ALA A 82 1.59 -5.97 6.01
CA ALA A 82 1.04 -6.81 4.93
C ALA A 82 -0.23 -7.57 5.35
N ALA A 83 -0.62 -7.53 6.62
CA ALA A 83 -1.80 -8.25 7.07
C ALA A 83 -3.04 -7.65 6.41
N ILE A 84 -3.69 -8.45 5.56
CA ILE A 84 -5.06 -8.18 5.12
C ILE A 84 -5.90 -8.16 6.41
N PRO A 85 -6.62 -7.06 6.72
CA PRO A 85 -7.48 -7.03 7.89
C PRO A 85 -8.41 -8.23 7.78
N ARG A 86 -8.33 -9.14 8.75
CA ARG A 86 -9.21 -10.30 8.84
C ARG A 86 -10.62 -9.70 8.96
N GLN A 87 -11.37 -9.68 7.86
CA GLN A 87 -12.75 -9.21 7.89
C GLN A 87 -13.48 -10.13 8.86
N GLU A 88 -13.78 -9.60 10.04
CA GLU A 88 -14.69 -10.25 10.96
C GLU A 88 -15.98 -10.52 10.17
N PRO A 89 -16.48 -11.76 10.14
CA PRO A 89 -17.59 -12.13 9.27
C PRO A 89 -18.75 -11.18 9.56
N ARG A 90 -19.03 -10.26 8.62
CA ARG A 90 -20.18 -9.38 8.71
C ARG A 90 -21.39 -10.28 8.98
N PRO A 91 -22.16 -10.04 10.06
CA PRO A 91 -23.29 -10.90 10.38
C PRO A 91 -24.17 -10.97 9.15
N SER A 92 -24.33 -12.19 8.61
CA SER A 92 -25.05 -12.39 7.36
C SER A 92 -26.46 -11.80 7.53
N ARG A 93 -26.89 -11.02 6.55
CA ARG A 93 -28.20 -10.34 6.54
C ARG A 93 -29.36 -11.34 6.74
N SER A 94 -29.12 -12.64 6.49
CA SER A 94 -30.02 -13.76 6.78
C SER A 94 -30.26 -14.04 8.27
N ALA A 95 -29.31 -13.75 9.16
CA ALA A 95 -29.50 -13.90 10.61
C ALA A 95 -30.36 -12.76 11.20
N ALA A 96 -30.31 -11.57 10.59
CA ALA A 96 -31.17 -10.44 10.94
C ALA A 96 -32.62 -10.66 10.47
N TYR A 97 -32.82 -11.22 9.28
CA TYR A 97 -34.17 -11.49 8.73
C TYR A 97 -34.93 -12.58 9.52
N ARG A 98 -34.21 -13.52 10.15
CA ARG A 98 -34.84 -14.61 10.93
C ARG A 98 -35.47 -14.13 12.24
N ARG A 99 -35.06 -12.97 12.76
CA ARG A 99 -35.60 -12.39 14.01
C ARG A 99 -36.85 -11.52 13.80
N SER A 100 -37.15 -11.14 12.56
CA SER A 100 -38.27 -10.23 12.24
C SER A 100 -39.50 -10.94 11.67
N ARG A 101 -39.59 -12.27 11.71
CA ARG A 101 -40.83 -12.98 11.38
C ARG A 101 -41.83 -12.86 12.54
N PRO A 102 -42.98 -12.18 12.36
CA PRO A 102 -44.03 -12.22 13.36
C PRO A 102 -44.61 -13.63 13.38
N THR A 103 -44.64 -14.25 14.56
CA THR A 103 -45.31 -15.52 14.79
C THR A 103 -46.81 -15.33 14.52
N ARG A 104 -47.29 -15.85 13.40
CA ARG A 104 -48.72 -15.90 13.08
C ARG A 104 -49.38 -16.90 14.06
N ARG A 105 -49.79 -16.39 15.23
CA ARG A 105 -50.53 -17.12 16.26
C ARG A 105 -51.90 -17.50 15.70
N GLY A 106 -52.32 -18.72 16.01
CA GLY A 106 -53.35 -19.49 15.33
C GLY A 106 -54.71 -18.82 15.19
N ARG A 107 -55.34 -19.08 14.04
CA ARG A 107 -56.77 -18.89 13.80
C ARG A 107 -57.33 -20.24 13.34
N ASP A 108 -57.49 -21.16 14.30
CA ASP A 108 -58.40 -22.31 14.16
C ASP A 108 -59.72 -21.86 14.81
N ARG A 109 -60.78 -21.65 14.02
CA ARG A 109 -61.74 -22.67 13.58
C ARG A 109 -62.37 -23.41 14.76
N SER A 110 -63.51 -22.89 15.23
CA SER A 110 -64.54 -23.69 15.89
C SER A 110 -65.83 -23.56 15.07
N ALA A 111 -66.11 -24.62 14.32
CA ALA A 111 -67.37 -24.89 13.64
C ALA A 111 -67.92 -26.19 14.24
N THR A 112 -68.89 -26.08 15.14
CA THR A 112 -69.85 -27.09 15.64
C THR A 112 -70.68 -26.33 16.69
N SER A 113 -72.01 -26.35 16.76
CA SER A 113 -73.04 -27.17 16.11
C SER A 113 -74.36 -26.39 16.14
#